data_AF-A0A533W316-F1
#
_entry.id   AF-A0A533W316-F1
#
_cell.length_a   1.000
_cell.length_b   1.000
_cell.length_c   1.000
_cell.angle_alpha   90.00
_cell.angle_beta   90.00
_cell.angle_gamma   90.00
#
_symmetry.space_group_name_H-M   'P 1'
#
loop_
_entity.id
_entity.type
_entity.pdbx_description
1 polymer ?
#
loop_
_entity_poly.entity_id
_entity_poly.type
_entity_poly.pdbx_seq_one_letter_code
_entity_poly.pdbx_strand_id
1 'polypeptide(L)'
;MILTQRARRRRAVSELTGVLLSLGVTLTAGAAVWAFARSQAGVQEQQLGTAFNSNVNALNEQFVVAQVVYAASSITIYIYNSGQAPVQFSQIEVYNSTRTKIDLTFTATKVTDLNHV
;
A
#
# COMPACT_ATOMS: atom_id res chain seq x y z
N MET A 1 1.92 -11.93 73.09
CA MET A 1 1.54 -10.72 72.32
C MET A 1 2.52 -10.33 71.21
N ILE A 2 3.78 -10.80 71.20
CA ILE A 2 4.79 -10.45 70.16
C ILE A 2 4.59 -11.21 68.84
N LEU A 3 4.00 -12.41 68.87
CA LEU A 3 3.80 -13.25 67.68
C LEU A 3 2.73 -12.69 66.72
N THR A 4 1.71 -12.00 67.24
CA THR A 4 0.62 -11.42 66.43
C THR A 4 1.06 -10.18 65.64
N GLN A 5 1.99 -9.37 66.17
CA GLN A 5 2.55 -8.22 65.45
C GLN A 5 3.43 -8.63 64.28
N ARG A 6 4.22 -9.71 64.42
CA ARG A 6 5.07 -10.25 63.34
C ARG A 6 4.24 -10.81 62.19
N ALA A 7 3.14 -11.51 62.48
CA ALA A 7 2.20 -12.02 61.48
C ALA A 7 1.45 -10.89 60.75
N ARG A 8 1.02 -9.85 61.46
CA ARG A 8 0.43 -8.63 60.84
C ARG A 8 1.39 -7.91 59.91
N ARG A 9 2.65 -7.71 60.32
CA ARG A 9 3.67 -7.08 59.45
C ARG A 9 3.93 -7.87 58.18
N ARG A 10 3.98 -9.20 58.23
CA ARG A 10 4.18 -10.04 57.04
C ARG A 10 2.99 -9.97 56.07
N ARG A 11 1.75 -9.85 56.56
CA ARG A 11 0.56 -9.62 55.72
C ARG A 11 0.57 -8.25 55.05
N ALA A 12 0.94 -7.19 55.78
CA ALA A 12 1.03 -5.85 55.20
C ALA A 12 2.09 -5.74 54.08
N VAL A 13 3.23 -6.44 54.22
CA VAL A 13 4.26 -6.50 53.17
C VAL A 13 3.79 -7.31 51.96
N SER A 14 3.04 -8.40 52.18
CA SER A 14 2.43 -9.19 51.10
C SER A 14 1.46 -8.37 50.25
N GLU A 15 0.61 -7.55 50.87
CA GLU A 15 -0.35 -6.70 50.15
C GLU A 15 0.35 -5.62 49.33
N LEU A 16 1.36 -4.95 49.90
CA LEU A 16 2.17 -3.95 49.20
C LEU A 16 2.91 -4.53 48.00
N THR A 17 3.46 -5.74 48.15
CA THR A 17 4.18 -6.43 47.07
C THR A 17 3.21 -6.84 45.94
N GLY A 18 2.00 -7.29 46.30
CA GLY A 18 0.95 -7.61 45.32
C GLY A 18 0.50 -6.40 44.50
N VAL A 19 0.35 -5.23 45.15
CA VAL A 19 -0.01 -3.98 44.47
C VAL A 19 1.11 -3.47 43.57
N LEU A 20 2.38 -3.57 44.00
CA LEU A 20 3.51 -3.18 43.17
C LEU A 20 3.67 -4.09 41.94
N LEU A 21 3.46 -5.39 42.10
CA LEU A 21 3.47 -6.34 40.99
C LEU A 21 2.33 -6.08 40.01
N SER A 22 1.11 -5.83 40.50
CA SER A 22 -0.04 -5.53 39.63
C SER A 22 0.15 -4.22 38.86
N LEU A 23 0.70 -3.18 39.50
CA LEU A 23 1.08 -1.93 38.84
C LEU A 23 2.15 -2.16 37.77
N GLY A 24 3.18 -2.93 38.08
CA GLY A 24 4.25 -3.27 37.13
C GLY A 24 3.73 -4.00 35.90
N VAL A 25 2.87 -5.00 36.09
CA VAL A 25 2.24 -5.75 34.98
C VAL A 25 1.34 -4.83 34.15
N THR A 26 0.53 -3.99 34.79
CA THR A 26 -0.40 -3.09 34.11
C THR A 26 0.34 -2.06 33.24
N LEU A 27 1.42 -1.47 33.77
CA LEU A 27 2.25 -0.53 33.02
C LEU A 27 2.94 -1.19 31.83
N THR A 28 3.48 -2.39 32.02
CA THR A 28 4.18 -3.12 30.96
C THR A 28 3.22 -3.54 29.85
N ALA A 29 2.04 -4.02 30.21
CA ALA A 29 0.98 -4.37 29.25
C ALA A 29 0.48 -3.12 28.50
N GLY A 30 0.27 -2.00 29.19
CA GLY A 30 -0.15 -0.74 28.58
C GLY A 30 0.87 -0.20 27.57
N ALA A 31 2.15 -0.23 27.93
CA ALA A 31 3.24 0.19 27.04
C ALA A 31 3.34 -0.71 25.79
N ALA A 32 3.18 -2.03 25.95
CA ALA A 32 3.20 -2.97 24.84
C ALA A 32 2.04 -2.74 23.86
N VAL A 33 0.82 -2.56 24.37
CA VAL A 33 -0.36 -2.27 23.55
C VAL A 33 -0.22 -0.93 22.83
N TRP A 34 0.28 0.10 23.52
CA TRP A 34 0.51 1.40 22.91
C TRP A 34 1.56 1.35 21.79
N ALA A 35 2.69 0.67 22.03
CA ALA A 35 3.74 0.52 21.03
C ALA A 35 3.24 -0.23 19.79
N PHE A 36 2.47 -1.30 19.99
CA PHE A 36 1.85 -2.05 18.90
C PHE A 36 0.83 -1.20 18.12
N ALA A 37 -0.06 -0.48 18.81
CA ALA A 37 -1.03 0.39 18.16
C ALA A 37 -0.32 1.48 17.32
N ARG A 38 0.78 2.05 17.84
CA ARG A 38 1.56 3.06 17.13
C ARG A 38 2.27 2.50 15.91
N SER A 39 2.83 1.29 15.97
CA SER A 39 3.47 0.66 14.82
C SER A 39 2.45 0.34 13.72
N GLN A 40 1.27 -0.17 14.09
CA GLN A 40 0.20 -0.45 13.14
C GLN A 40 -0.32 0.81 12.45
N ALA A 41 -0.46 1.92 13.18
CA ALA A 41 -0.86 3.20 12.59
C ALA A 41 0.13 3.68 11.52
N GLY A 42 1.45 3.59 11.78
CA GLY A 42 2.46 3.98 10.80
C GLY A 42 2.43 3.13 9.53
N VAL A 43 2.19 1.81 9.67
CA VAL A 43 2.02 0.91 8.52
C VAL A 43 0.78 1.29 7.70
N GLN A 44 -0.34 1.60 8.35
CA GLN A 44 -1.56 2.00 7.66
C GLN A 44 -1.43 3.34 6.94
N GLU A 45 -0.79 4.33 7.56
CA GLU A 45 -0.50 5.63 6.92
C GLU A 45 0.37 5.45 5.67
N GLN A 46 1.40 4.61 5.74
CA GLN A 46 2.29 4.33 4.61
C GLN A 46 1.57 3.58 3.48
N GLN A 47 0.74 2.60 3.81
CA GLN A 47 -0.08 1.88 2.84
C GLN A 47 -1.09 2.81 2.16
N LEU A 48 -1.76 3.68 2.92
CA LEU A 48 -2.70 4.66 2.39
C LEU A 48 -2.01 5.66 1.46
N GLY A 49 -0.85 6.20 1.85
CA GLY A 49 -0.07 7.11 1.00
C GLY A 49 0.38 6.46 -0.31
N THR A 50 0.80 5.18 -0.25
CA THR A 50 1.16 4.41 -1.45
C THR A 50 -0.04 4.16 -2.35
N ALA A 51 -1.19 3.78 -1.78
CA ALA A 51 -2.42 3.56 -2.54
C ALA A 51 -2.92 4.85 -3.19
N PHE A 52 -2.84 5.99 -2.49
CA PHE A 52 -3.26 7.28 -3.02
C PHE A 52 -2.35 7.76 -4.16
N ASN A 53 -1.03 7.66 -4.01
CA ASN A 53 -0.08 8.02 -5.06
C ASN A 53 -0.22 7.13 -6.31
N SER A 54 -0.43 5.83 -6.12
CA SER A 54 -0.74 4.91 -7.23
C SER A 54 -2.07 5.25 -7.91
N ASN A 55 -3.09 5.64 -7.14
CA ASN A 55 -4.39 6.03 -7.69
C ASN A 55 -4.36 7.38 -8.42
N VAL A 56 -3.62 8.39 -7.92
CA VAL A 56 -3.48 9.68 -8.62
C VAL A 56 -2.79 9.49 -9.96
N ASN A 57 -1.78 8.61 -10.02
CA ASN A 57 -1.15 8.25 -11.29
C ASN A 57 -2.11 7.48 -12.23
N ALA A 58 -3.00 6.65 -11.68
CA ALA A 58 -3.98 5.89 -12.46
C ALA A 58 -5.20 6.74 -12.92
N LEU A 59 -5.56 7.79 -12.18
CA LEU A 59 -6.74 8.62 -12.45
C LEU A 59 -6.46 9.81 -13.37
N ASN A 60 -5.22 10.27 -13.46
CA ASN A 60 -4.83 11.20 -14.51
C ASN A 60 -4.52 10.40 -15.78
N GLU A 61 -5.26 10.65 -16.84
CA GLU A 61 -4.90 10.20 -18.18
C GLU A 61 -3.50 10.76 -18.51
N GLN A 62 -2.48 9.91 -18.47
CA GLN A 62 -1.09 10.33 -18.67
C GLN A 62 -0.68 10.29 -20.13
N PHE A 63 -1.50 9.68 -20.99
CA PHE A 63 -1.19 9.52 -22.40
C PHE A 63 -2.34 10.00 -23.28
N VAL A 64 -2.00 10.54 -24.43
CA VAL A 64 -2.93 11.01 -25.45
C VAL A 64 -2.62 10.31 -26.75
N VAL A 65 -3.65 9.91 -27.50
CA VAL A 65 -3.49 9.47 -28.88
C VAL A 65 -3.22 10.70 -29.74
N ALA A 66 -1.96 10.90 -30.11
CA ALA A 66 -1.52 12.08 -30.86
C ALA A 66 -1.96 11.99 -32.33
N GLN A 67 -1.90 10.79 -32.91
CA GLN A 67 -2.24 10.58 -34.32
C GLN A 67 -2.61 9.12 -34.58
N VAL A 68 -3.56 8.91 -35.50
CA VAL A 68 -3.88 7.60 -36.06
C VAL A 68 -3.75 7.65 -37.57
N VAL A 69 -2.96 6.74 -38.14
CA VAL A 69 -2.75 6.61 -39.58
C VAL A 69 -3.33 5.29 -40.04
N TYR A 70 -4.23 5.35 -41.02
CA TYR A 70 -4.84 4.20 -41.65
C TYR A 70 -4.16 3.92 -43.00
N ALA A 71 -3.65 2.71 -43.17
CA ALA A 71 -3.18 2.18 -44.44
C ALA A 71 -4.04 0.97 -44.85
N ALA A 72 -3.95 0.54 -46.11
CA ALA A 72 -4.81 -0.50 -46.67
C ALA A 72 -4.79 -1.84 -45.90
N SER A 73 -3.70 -2.14 -45.18
CA SER A 73 -3.53 -3.38 -44.42
C SER A 73 -2.98 -3.18 -43.00
N SER A 74 -2.82 -1.94 -42.55
CA SER A 74 -2.27 -1.66 -41.21
C SER A 74 -2.79 -0.34 -40.64
N ILE A 75 -2.79 -0.26 -39.32
CA ILE A 75 -3.13 0.94 -38.57
C ILE A 75 -1.93 1.25 -37.67
N THR A 76 -1.48 2.50 -37.70
CA THR A 76 -0.42 2.99 -36.81
C THR A 76 -1.02 4.01 -35.86
N ILE A 77 -0.83 3.78 -34.56
CA ILE A 77 -1.31 4.66 -33.49
C ILE A 77 -0.09 5.26 -32.80
N TYR A 78 -0.02 6.59 -32.80
CA TYR A 78 1.01 7.35 -32.08
C TYR A 78 0.45 7.80 -30.74
N ILE A 79 1.11 7.40 -29.66
CA ILE A 79 0.72 7.73 -28.31
C ILE A 79 1.78 8.65 -27.71
N TYR A 80 1.34 9.80 -27.22
CA TYR A 80 2.18 10.76 -26.52
C TYR A 80 1.92 10.66 -25.02
N ASN A 81 2.97 10.37 -24.25
CA ASN A 81 2.91 10.44 -22.79
C ASN A 81 3.17 11.88 -22.33
N SER A 82 2.13 12.56 -21.84
CA SER A 82 2.23 13.89 -21.24
C SER A 82 2.53 13.84 -19.74
N GLY A 83 2.52 12.65 -19.13
CA GLY A 83 2.83 12.43 -17.73
C GLY A 83 4.35 12.39 -17.43
N GLN A 84 4.69 12.63 -16.17
CA GLN A 84 6.08 12.50 -15.68
C GLN A 84 6.50 11.06 -15.40
N ALA A 85 5.54 10.12 -15.33
CA ALA A 85 5.82 8.70 -15.10
C ALA A 85 5.85 7.92 -16.43
N PRO A 86 6.71 6.89 -16.57
CA PRO A 86 6.70 6.04 -17.75
C PRO A 86 5.38 5.27 -17.91
N VAL A 87 4.76 5.37 -19.09
CA VAL A 87 3.55 4.61 -19.42
C VAL A 87 3.92 3.20 -19.86
N GLN A 88 3.24 2.20 -19.28
CA GLN A 88 3.36 0.80 -19.66
C GLN A 88 1.99 0.25 -20.06
N PHE A 89 1.85 -0.19 -21.31
CA PHE A 89 0.63 -0.83 -21.78
C PHE A 89 0.67 -2.32 -21.46
N SER A 90 -0.21 -2.78 -20.57
CA SER A 90 -0.34 -4.20 -20.27
C SER A 90 -1.05 -4.97 -21.39
N GLN A 91 -2.01 -4.33 -22.06
CA GLN A 91 -2.81 -4.94 -23.12
C GLN A 91 -3.39 -3.85 -24.03
N ILE A 92 -3.48 -4.14 -25.33
CA ILE A 92 -4.21 -3.34 -26.31
C ILE A 92 -5.23 -4.27 -26.96
N GLU A 93 -6.51 -3.89 -26.89
CA GLU A 93 -7.62 -4.63 -27.48
C GLU A 93 -8.18 -3.87 -28.67
N VAL A 94 -8.34 -4.56 -29.79
CA VAL A 94 -8.95 -4.01 -31.01
C VAL A 94 -10.22 -4.80 -31.31
N TYR A 95 -11.32 -4.07 -31.49
CA TYR A 95 -12.64 -4.62 -31.76
C TYR A 95 -13.15 -4.16 -33.13
N ASN A 96 -13.81 -5.06 -33.85
CA ASN A 96 -14.66 -4.69 -34.97
C ASN A 96 -16.00 -4.04 -34.52
N SER A 97 -16.76 -3.51 -35.48
CA SER A 97 -18.01 -2.76 -35.25
C SER A 97 -19.10 -3.51 -34.50
N THR A 98 -19.00 -4.84 -34.37
CA THR A 98 -19.98 -5.68 -33.65
C THR A 98 -19.55 -6.02 -32.21
N ARG A 99 -18.33 -5.65 -31.78
CA ARG A 99 -17.74 -5.96 -30.46
C ARG A 99 -17.80 -7.44 -30.05
N THR A 100 -17.96 -8.37 -31.00
CA THR A 100 -18.18 -9.79 -30.69
C THR A 100 -16.90 -10.61 -30.53
N LYS A 101 -15.74 -10.08 -30.96
CA LYS A 101 -14.45 -10.76 -30.88
C LYS A 101 -13.33 -9.77 -30.56
N ILE A 102 -12.39 -10.18 -29.72
CA ILE A 102 -11.08 -9.54 -29.60
C ILE A 102 -10.31 -9.98 -30.85
N ASP A 103 -10.08 -9.06 -31.78
CA ASP A 103 -9.49 -9.43 -33.06
C ASP A 103 -7.97 -9.64 -32.92
N LEU A 104 -7.30 -8.89 -32.03
CA LEU A 104 -5.85 -8.99 -31.76
C LEU A 104 -5.54 -8.55 -30.31
N THR A 105 -4.72 -9.33 -29.60
CA THR A 105 -4.08 -8.93 -28.34
C THR A 105 -2.58 -8.81 -28.58
N PHE A 106 -2.04 -7.60 -28.41
CA PHE A 106 -0.60 -7.37 -28.56
C PHE A 106 0.13 -7.52 -27.22
N THR A 107 0.98 -8.53 -27.12
CA THR A 107 1.99 -8.63 -26.05
C THR A 107 3.26 -7.97 -26.56
N ALA A 108 3.77 -6.96 -25.85
CA ALA A 108 4.95 -6.20 -26.30
C ALA A 108 6.21 -7.07 -26.29
N THR A 109 6.52 -7.75 -27.40
CA THR A 109 7.72 -8.61 -27.51
C THR A 109 8.97 -7.84 -27.93
N LYS A 110 8.84 -6.58 -28.38
CA LYS A 110 9.98 -5.76 -28.78
C LYS A 110 9.72 -4.26 -28.55
N VAL A 111 10.40 -3.70 -27.56
CA VAL A 111 10.53 -2.25 -27.37
C VAL A 111 11.87 -1.85 -27.98
N THR A 112 11.84 -1.01 -29.01
CA THR A 112 13.03 -0.36 -29.54
C THR A 112 13.00 1.09 -29.13
N ASP A 113 13.96 1.49 -28.31
CA ASP A 113 14.24 2.90 -28.07
C ASP A 113 14.80 3.51 -29.36
N LEU A 114 13.96 4.28 -30.05
CA LEU A 114 14.48 5.23 -31.02
C LEU A 114 15.02 6.37 -30.17
N ASN A 115 16.32 6.36 -29.82
CA ASN A 115 16.93 7.45 -29.06
C ASN A 115 16.46 8.82 -29.61
N HIS A 116 15.62 9.52 -28.86
CA HIS A 116 15.27 10.91 -29.16
C HIS A 116 16.40 11.77 -28.56
N VAL A 117 17.21 12.39 -29.42
CA VAL A 117 18.12 13.48 -29.04
C VAL A 117 17.28 14.70 -28.67
#